data_AF-A0A1H0W3I4-F1
#
_entry.id   AF-A0A1H0W3I4-F1
#
_cell.length_a   1.000
_cell.length_b   1.000
_cell.length_c   1.000
_cell.angle_alpha   90.00
_cell.angle_beta   90.00
_cell.angle_gamma   90.00
#
_symmetry.space_group_name_H-M   'P 1'
#
loop_
_entity.id
_entity.type
_entity.pdbx_description
1 polymer ?
#
loop_
_entity_poly.entity_id
_entity_poly.type
_entity_poly.pdbx_seq_one_letter_code
_entity_poly.pdbx_strand_id
1 'polypeptide(L)' 'MNFEGKTGKKVHGSELKRGQQVRVRIGDKDLGIGIVDELTAHGGDAVWIFFPGTAPRRLPIDNGSTEFTVLESESRFG' A
#
# COMPACT_ATOMS: atom_id res chain seq x y z
N MET A 1 9.06 9.51 5.75
CA MET A 1 9.05 10.14 4.40
C MET A 1 7.82 11.01 4.32
N ASN A 2 7.95 12.26 3.85
CA ASN A 2 6.84 13.21 3.73
C ASN A 2 6.33 13.19 2.29
N PHE A 3 5.04 12.94 2.11
CA PHE A 3 4.35 12.91 0.83
C PHE A 3 3.24 13.96 0.86
N GLU A 4 3.51 15.19 0.40
CA GLU A 4 2.47 16.24 0.27
C GLU A 4 1.51 16.37 1.48
N GLY A 5 2.05 16.53 2.69
CA GLY A 5 1.23 16.62 3.92
C GLY A 5 0.68 15.28 4.41
N LYS A 6 1.28 14.16 3.97
CA LYS A 6 1.06 12.81 4.50
C LYS A 6 2.35 12.24 5.06
N THR A 7 2.25 11.60 6.21
CA THR A 7 3.33 10.79 6.77
C THR A 7 3.26 9.38 6.20
N GLY A 8 4.40 8.87 5.74
CA GLY A 8 4.52 7.49 5.28
C GLY A 8 5.02 6.56 6.40
N LYS A 9 4.24 5.52 6.73
CA LYS A 9 4.66 4.41 7.60
C LYS A 9 4.86 3.14 6.78
N LYS A 10 6.07 2.58 6.80
CA LYS A 10 6.31 1.23 6.23
C LYS A 10 5.58 0.20 7.09
N VAL A 11 4.87 -0.72 6.46
CA VAL A 11 4.12 -1.80 7.12
C VAL A 11 4.32 -3.10 6.37
N HIS A 12 4.15 -4.23 7.07
CA HIS A 12 4.00 -5.51 6.41
C HIS A 12 2.66 -5.57 5.67
N GLY A 13 2.59 -6.29 4.55
CA GLY A 13 1.36 -6.34 3.75
C GLY A 13 0.17 -6.97 4.50
N SER A 14 0.43 -7.78 5.53
CA SER A 14 -0.62 -8.36 6.40
C SER A 14 -1.25 -7.33 7.36
N GLU A 15 -0.63 -6.17 7.53
CA GLU A 15 -1.15 -5.07 8.36
C GLU A 15 -2.06 -4.12 7.56
N LEU A 16 -2.13 -4.30 6.23
CA LEU A 16 -2.94 -3.47 5.36
C LEU A 16 -4.44 -3.65 5.65
N LYS A 17 -5.19 -2.57 5.44
CA LYS A 17 -6.64 -2.51 5.60
C LYS A 17 -7.26 -1.94 4.34
N ARG A 18 -8.44 -2.47 3.99
CA ARG A 18 -9.27 -1.94 2.90
C ARG A 18 -9.48 -0.43 3.06
N GLY A 19 -9.34 0.30 1.95
CA GLY A 19 -9.49 1.74 1.86
C GLY A 19 -8.22 2.53 2.20
N GLN A 20 -7.15 1.90 2.67
CA GLN A 20 -5.89 2.62 2.93
C GLN A 20 -5.23 3.06 1.63
N GLN A 21 -4.76 4.31 1.64
CA GLN A 21 -3.87 4.82 0.62
C GLN A 21 -2.45 4.35 0.91
N VAL A 22 -1.82 3.70 -0.05
CA VAL A 22 -0.49 3.11 0.10
C VAL A 22 0.39 3.43 -1.09
N ARG A 23 1.67 3.67 -0.84
CA ARG A 23 2.71 3.68 -1.86
C ARG A 23 3.34 2.30 -1.93
N VAL A 24 3.54 1.79 -3.14
CA VAL A 24 3.99 0.43 -3.39
C VAL A 24 5.28 0.43 -4.19
N ARG A 25 6.28 -0.32 -3.72
CA ARG A 25 7.52 -0.60 -4.44
C ARG A 25 7.75 -2.09 -4.57
N ILE A 26 8.34 -2.51 -5.69
CA ILE A 26 8.79 -3.90 -5.93
C ILE A 26 10.26 -3.85 -6.36
N GLY A 27 11.16 -4.28 -5.48
CA GLY A 27 12.59 -4.03 -5.64
C GLY A 27 12.85 -2.54 -5.87
N ASP A 28 13.54 -2.20 -6.96
CA ASP A 28 13.84 -0.81 -7.33
C ASP A 28 12.70 -0.09 -8.08
N LYS A 29 11.62 -0.81 -8.41
CA LYS A 29 10.50 -0.25 -9.18
C LYS A 29 9.45 0.35 -8.26
N ASP A 30 9.19 1.64 -8.45
CA ASP A 30 8.04 2.31 -7.85
C ASP A 30 6.78 2.09 -8.71
N LEU A 31 5.75 1.49 -8.12
CA LEU A 31 4.44 1.32 -8.77
C LEU A 31 3.53 2.54 -8.56
N GLY A 32 3.90 3.45 -7.67
CA GLY A 32 3.12 4.63 -7.36
C GLY A 32 2.21 4.45 -6.15
N ILE A 33 1.17 5.28 -6.10
CA ILE A 33 0.22 5.35 -5.00
C ILE A 33 -1.09 4.71 -5.44
N GLY A 34 -1.61 3.80 -4.62
CA GLY A 34 -2.89 3.15 -4.85
C GLY A 34 -3.72 3.04 -3.56
N ILE A 35 -4.91 2.47 -3.71
CA ILE A 35 -5.85 2.21 -2.61
C ILE A 35 -5.98 0.69 -2.45
N VAL A 36 -5.88 0.21 -1.22
CA VAL A 36 -6.13 -1.20 -0.88
C VAL A 36 -7.61 -1.50 -1.06
N ASP A 37 -7.97 -2.42 -1.96
CA ASP A 37 -9.37 -2.80 -2.19
C ASP A 37 -9.75 -4.07 -1.43
N GLU A 38 -9.04 -5.17 -1.64
CA GLU A 38 -9.35 -6.46 -1.02
C GLU A 38 -8.09 -7.18 -0.55
N LEU A 39 -8.16 -7.76 0.64
CA LEU A 39 -7.18 -8.73 1.13
C LEU A 39 -7.74 -10.10 0.79
N THR A 40 -7.03 -10.90 -0.01
CA THR A 40 -7.55 -12.23 -0.34
C THR A 40 -7.55 -13.11 0.91
N ALA A 41 -8.75 -13.52 1.32
CA ALA A 41 -9.05 -14.26 2.55
C ALA A 41 -8.45 -15.70 2.59
N HIS A 42 -7.83 -16.16 1.51
CA HIS A 42 -7.14 -17.45 1.42
C HIS A 42 -5.72 -17.37 2.00
N GLY A 43 -5.59 -16.92 3.25
CA GLY A 43 -4.34 -16.96 4.01
C GLY A 43 -3.49 -15.69 4.02
N GLY A 44 -3.94 -14.57 3.43
CA GLY A 44 -3.22 -13.29 3.52
C GLY A 44 -1.92 -13.24 2.72
N ASP A 45 -1.83 -14.02 1.64
CA ASP A 45 -0.64 -14.11 0.77
C ASP A 45 -0.51 -12.91 -0.19
N ALA A 46 -1.61 -12.22 -0.46
CA ALA A 46 -1.66 -11.12 -1.42
C ALA A 46 -2.73 -10.08 -1.08
N VAL A 47 -2.54 -8.88 -1.65
CA VAL A 47 -3.45 -7.74 -1.57
C VAL A 47 -3.78 -7.22 -2.96
N TRP A 48 -5.03 -6.82 -3.18
CA TRP A 48 -5.44 -6.08 -4.37
C TRP A 48 -5.31 -4.58 -4.14
N ILE A 49 -4.60 -3.91 -5.05
CA ILE A 49 -4.41 -2.46 -5.01
C ILE A 49 -4.90 -1.84 -6.31
N PHE A 50 -5.78 -0.85 -6.17
CA PHE A 50 -6.25 -0.01 -7.26
C PHE A 50 -5.32 1.20 -7.41
N PHE A 51 -4.67 1.31 -8.57
CA PHE A 51 -3.84 2.46 -8.93
C PHE A 51 -4.60 3.32 -9.95
N PRO A 52 -4.85 4.62 -9.67
CA PRO A 52 -5.60 5.49 -10.56
C PRO A 52 -5.05 5.48 -11.99
N GLY A 53 -5.95 5.36 -12.98
CA GLY A 53 -5.58 5.32 -14.40
C GLY A 53 -5.02 3.99 -14.88
N THR A 54 -5.03 2.93 -14.06
CA THR A 54 -4.60 1.59 -14.46
C THR A 54 -5.54 0.51 -13.92
N ALA A 55 -5.40 -0.72 -14.42
CA ALA A 55 -6.13 -1.87 -13.87
C ALA A 55 -5.66 -2.20 -12.43
N PRO A 56 -6.56 -2.71 -11.57
CA PRO A 56 -6.18 -3.25 -10.26
C PRO A 56 -5.06 -4.29 -10.37
N ARG A 57 -4.15 -4.32 -9.40
CA ARG A 57 -3.04 -5.28 -9.36
C ARG A 57 -3.09 -6.11 -8.09
N ARG A 58 -2.94 -7.42 -8.25
CA ARG A 58 -2.70 -8.36 -7.15
C ARG A 58 -1.22 -8.37 -6.82
N LEU A 59 -0.88 -8.11 -5.57
CA LEU A 59 0.49 -7.98 -5.09
C LEU A 59 0.75 -8.96 -3.95
N PRO A 60 1.85 -9.72 -3.98
CA PRO A 60 2.21 -10.62 -2.90
C PRO A 60 2.62 -9.83 -1.65
N ILE A 61 2.25 -10.34 -0.48
CA ILE A 61 2.53 -9.72 0.82
C ILE A 61 3.87 -10.19 1.41
N ASP A 62 4.28 -11.44 1.13
CA ASP A 62 5.36 -12.12 1.88
C ASP A 62 6.51 -12.62 0.98
N ASN A 63 6.89 -11.86 -0.06
CA ASN A 63 7.98 -12.24 -0.98
C ASN A 63 9.29 -11.48 -0.76
N GLY A 64 9.40 -10.71 0.33
CA GLY A 64 10.57 -9.89 0.67
C GLY A 64 10.92 -8.77 -0.32
N SER A 65 10.23 -8.69 -1.46
CA SER A 65 10.53 -7.77 -2.56
C SER A 65 9.51 -6.65 -2.67
N THR A 66 8.33 -6.80 -2.05
CA THR A 66 7.25 -5.83 -2.10
C THR A 66 7.25 -5.00 -0.83
N GLU A 67 7.41 -3.69 -0.97
CA GLU A 67 7.33 -2.74 0.13
C GLU A 67 6.02 -1.95 0.07
N PHE A 68 5.31 -1.91 1.19
CA PHE A 68 4.12 -1.09 1.38
C PHE A 68 4.43 0.06 2.35
N THR A 69 4.09 1.28 1.94
CA THR A 69 4.12 2.46 2.81
C THR A 69 2.72 3.03 2.90
N VAL A 70 2.06 2.88 4.04
CA VAL A 70 0.76 3.50 4.31
C VAL A 70 0.96 5.01 4.41
N LEU A 71 0.14 5.74 3.66
CA LEU A 71 0.12 7.18 3.65
C LEU A 71 -1.00 7.66 4.56
N GLU A 72 -0.64 8.11 5.75
CA GLU A 72 -1.58 8.69 6.70
C GLU A 72 -1.62 10.21 6.48
N SER A 73 -2.81 10.81 6.59
CA SER A 73 -2.89 12.27 6.64
C SER A 73 -2.00 12.74 7.79
N GLU A 74 -1.16 13.76 7.57
CA GLU A 74 -0.63 14.50 8.70
C GLU A 74 -1.84 15.07 9.41
N SER A 75 -2.25 14.45 10.51
CA SER A 75 -3.19 15.07 11.42
C SER A 75 -2.48 16.31 11.95
N ARG A 76 -2.73 17.45 11.29
CA ARG A 76 -2.59 18.76 11.91
C ARG A 76 -3.64 18.81 13.01
N PHE A 77 -3.35 18.19 14.15
CA PHE A 77 -3.96 18.62 15.40
C PHE A 77 -3.45 20.06 15.61
N GLY A 78 -4.28 21.10 15.64
CA GLY A 78 -5.65 21.16 16.12
C GLY A 78 -5.62 21.64 17.56
#